data_AF-A0A533RZH7-F1
#
_entry.id   AF-A0A533RZH7-F1
#
_cell.length_a   1.000
_cell.length_b   1.000
_cell.length_c   1.000
_cell.angle_alpha   90.00
_cell.angle_beta   90.00
_cell.angle_gamma   90.00
#
_symmetry.space_group_name_H-M   'P 1'
#
loop_
_entity.id
_entity.type
_entity.pdbx_description
1 polymer ?
#
loop_
_entity_poly.entity_id
_entity_poly.type
_entity_poly.pdbx_seq_one_letter_code
_entity_poly.pdbx_strand_id
1 'polypeptide(L)'
;ALKSLGIRTNLDLLQRGETAEKRKSLAATSGLPEATLLELVNRADLSRLPWASTATIANIAGAGYGSLARLANADAQQLLADFFKYGESIGKDLRLGNEIESSQRIAKIVPAVVQ
;
A
#
# COMPACT_ATOMS: atom_id res chain seq x y z
N ALA A 1 13.28 3.28 -15.68
CA ALA A 1 12.76 1.91 -15.81
C ALA A 1 11.26 1.88 -16.12
N LEU A 2 10.33 2.10 -15.17
CA LEU A 2 8.89 1.93 -15.42
C LEU A 2 8.31 2.91 -16.47
N LYS A 3 8.70 4.19 -16.43
CA LYS A 3 8.22 5.20 -17.40
C LYS A 3 8.56 4.86 -18.85
N SER A 4 9.73 4.25 -19.11
CA SER A 4 10.13 3.83 -20.46
C SER A 4 9.36 2.61 -20.95
N LEU A 5 8.69 1.87 -20.06
CA LEU A 5 7.78 0.78 -20.39
C LEU A 5 6.32 1.24 -20.56
N GLY A 6 6.08 2.56 -20.49
CA GLY A 6 4.75 3.17 -20.62
C GLY A 6 3.93 3.18 -19.33
N ILE A 7 4.49 2.75 -18.18
CA ILE A 7 3.80 2.79 -16.89
C ILE A 7 3.97 4.19 -16.30
N ARG A 8 2.90 4.98 -16.25
CA ARG A 8 2.91 6.40 -15.83
C ARG A 8 1.97 6.69 -14.66
N THR A 9 0.99 5.83 -14.43
CA THR A 9 -0.05 6.00 -13.40
C THR A 9 -0.11 4.80 -12.46
N ASN A 10 -0.78 4.97 -11.32
CA ASN A 10 -1.06 3.86 -10.40
C ASN A 10 -1.93 2.78 -11.06
N LEU A 11 -2.85 3.18 -11.94
CA LEU A 11 -3.68 2.24 -12.70
C LEU A 11 -2.82 1.40 -13.66
N ASP A 12 -1.89 2.02 -14.40
CA ASP A 12 -0.97 1.29 -15.28
C ASP A 12 -0.16 0.26 -14.48
N LEU A 13 0.33 0.66 -13.32
CA LEU A 13 1.15 -0.18 -12.47
C LEU A 13 0.35 -1.37 -11.91
N LEU A 14 -0.88 -1.15 -11.45
CA LEU A 14 -1.77 -2.22 -10.98
C LEU A 14 -2.04 -3.22 -12.10
N GLN A 15 -2.49 -2.75 -13.27
CA GLN A 15 -2.80 -3.60 -14.41
C GLN A 15 -1.61 -4.47 -14.85
N ARG A 16 -0.38 -3.97 -14.70
CA ARG A 16 0.86 -4.66 -15.07
C ARG A 16 1.56 -5.41 -13.94
N GLY A 17 1.03 -5.38 -12.71
CA GLY A 17 1.71 -5.95 -11.54
C GLY A 17 0.80 -6.61 -10.50
N GLU A 18 -0.50 -6.69 -10.72
CA GLU A 18 -1.45 -7.23 -9.74
C GLU A 18 -1.21 -8.71 -9.39
N THR A 19 -0.61 -9.52 -10.28
CA THR A 19 -0.28 -10.93 -10.00
C THR A 19 1.23 -11.17 -9.93
N ALA A 20 1.65 -12.26 -9.27
CA ALA A 20 3.04 -12.67 -9.20
C ALA A 20 3.68 -12.88 -10.59
N GLU A 21 2.96 -13.49 -11.53
CA GLU A 21 3.43 -13.73 -12.90
C GLU A 21 3.67 -12.41 -13.64
N LYS A 22 2.74 -11.46 -13.48
CA LYS A 22 2.87 -10.11 -14.05
C LYS A 22 4.07 -9.36 -13.47
N ARG A 23 4.27 -9.43 -12.15
CA ARG A 23 5.45 -8.82 -11.50
C ARG A 23 6.75 -9.46 -11.92
N LYS A 24 6.81 -10.78 -12.07
CA LYS A 24 7.99 -11.50 -12.57
C LYS A 24 8.34 -11.06 -14.00
N SER A 25 7.34 -10.93 -14.86
CA SER A 25 7.52 -10.43 -16.24
C SER A 25 7.97 -8.97 -16.26
N LEU A 26 7.39 -8.15 -15.38
CA LEU A 26 7.78 -6.74 -15.23
C LEU A 26 9.20 -6.60 -14.65
N ALA A 27 9.62 -7.48 -13.74
CA ALA A 27 10.99 -7.51 -13.22
C ALA A 27 12.00 -7.78 -14.33
N ALA A 28 11.74 -8.80 -15.16
CA ALA A 28 12.60 -9.16 -16.29
C ALA A 28 12.76 -8.02 -17.32
N THR A 29 11.71 -7.25 -17.57
CA THR A 29 11.72 -6.17 -18.56
C THR A 29 12.20 -4.83 -18.01
N SER A 30 11.93 -4.54 -16.74
CA SER A 30 12.29 -3.27 -16.09
C SER A 30 13.66 -3.29 -15.41
N GLY A 31 14.20 -4.48 -15.11
CA GLY A 31 15.40 -4.68 -14.30
C GLY A 31 15.19 -4.41 -12.80
N LEU A 32 13.97 -4.14 -12.36
CA LEU A 32 13.66 -3.92 -10.94
C LEU A 32 13.47 -5.25 -10.21
N PRO A 33 13.90 -5.36 -8.93
CA PRO A 33 13.61 -6.52 -8.11
C PRO A 33 12.09 -6.74 -7.94
N GLU A 34 11.66 -8.00 -7.95
CA GLU A 34 10.23 -8.34 -7.78
C GLU A 34 9.66 -7.82 -6.46
N ALA A 35 10.45 -7.84 -5.37
CA ALA A 35 10.05 -7.27 -4.08
C ALA A 35 9.76 -5.76 -4.16
N THR A 36 10.59 -5.01 -4.91
CA THR A 36 10.36 -3.58 -5.14
C THR A 36 9.09 -3.35 -5.97
N LEU A 37 8.85 -4.18 -6.97
CA LEU A 37 7.61 -4.10 -7.77
C LEU A 37 6.38 -4.43 -6.93
N LEU A 38 6.44 -5.46 -6.08
CA LEU A 38 5.36 -5.80 -5.16
C LEU A 38 5.04 -4.63 -4.21
N GLU A 39 6.06 -3.97 -3.66
CA GLU A 39 5.86 -2.80 -2.81
C GLU A 39 5.19 -1.65 -3.58
N LEU A 40 5.67 -1.32 -4.78
CA LEU A 40 5.10 -0.26 -5.60
C LEU A 40 3.65 -0.55 -6.00
N VAL A 41 3.35 -1.80 -6.37
CA VAL A 41 2.00 -2.24 -6.74
C VAL A 41 1.07 -2.18 -5.53
N ASN A 42 1.52 -2.62 -4.34
CA ASN A 42 0.71 -2.50 -3.13
C ASN A 42 0.45 -1.03 -2.74
N ARG A 43 1.42 -0.13 -2.91
CA ARG A 43 1.21 1.31 -2.72
C ARG A 43 0.19 1.87 -3.71
N ALA A 44 0.23 1.41 -4.97
CA ALA A 44 -0.77 1.77 -5.96
C ALA A 44 -2.17 1.24 -5.58
N ASP A 45 -2.28 0.05 -5.00
CA ASP A 45 -3.56 -0.50 -4.52
C ASP A 45 -4.11 0.31 -3.32
N LEU A 46 -3.25 0.62 -2.34
CA LEU A 46 -3.60 1.48 -1.20
C LEU A 46 -4.05 2.89 -1.62
N SER A 47 -3.54 3.41 -2.74
CA SER A 47 -3.94 4.73 -3.26
C SER A 47 -5.40 4.81 -3.72
N ARG A 48 -6.10 3.67 -3.81
CA ARG A 48 -7.53 3.61 -4.14
C ARG A 48 -8.44 3.97 -2.97
N LEU A 49 -7.90 4.07 -1.76
CA LEU A 49 -8.68 4.56 -0.62
C LEU A 49 -9.03 6.05 -0.88
N PRO A 50 -10.29 6.48 -0.65
CA PRO A 50 -10.81 7.79 -1.08
C PRO A 50 -10.11 9.02 -0.49
N TRP A 51 -9.19 8.83 0.47
CA TRP A 51 -8.43 9.90 1.14
C TRP A 51 -6.94 9.57 1.24
N ALA A 52 -6.46 8.54 0.53
CA ALA A 52 -5.07 8.15 0.61
C ALA A 52 -4.16 9.22 0.00
N SER A 53 -3.39 9.87 0.87
CA SER A 53 -2.25 10.69 0.46
C SER A 53 -0.96 9.86 0.45
N THR A 54 0.12 10.41 -0.10
CA THR A 54 1.45 9.81 0.04
C THR A 54 1.85 9.59 1.51
N ALA A 55 1.50 10.53 2.38
CA ALA A 55 1.77 10.41 3.83
C ALA A 55 0.94 9.28 4.45
N THR A 56 -0.33 9.18 4.09
CA THR A 56 -1.25 8.11 4.53
C THR A 56 -0.70 6.73 4.19
N ILE A 57 -0.31 6.52 2.93
CA ILE A 57 0.23 5.24 2.45
C ILE A 57 1.55 4.93 3.16
N ALA A 58 2.42 5.93 3.36
CA ALA A 58 3.66 5.75 4.10
C ALA A 58 3.42 5.38 5.57
N ASN A 59 2.42 5.98 6.22
CA ASN A 59 2.05 5.67 7.60
C ASN A 59 1.47 4.25 7.72
N ILE A 60 0.56 3.86 6.83
CA ILE A 60 0.01 2.50 6.74
C ILE A 60 1.13 1.46 6.56
N ALA A 61 2.04 1.71 5.62
CA ALA A 61 3.15 0.80 5.35
C ALA A 61 4.13 0.71 6.52
N GLY A 62 4.49 1.85 7.12
CA GLY A 62 5.39 1.93 8.27
C GLY A 62 4.83 1.28 9.53
N ALA A 63 3.52 1.32 9.72
CA ALA A 63 2.82 0.59 10.79
C ALA A 63 2.71 -0.94 10.52
N GLY A 64 3.22 -1.45 9.41
CA GLY A 64 3.25 -2.88 9.08
C GLY A 64 2.15 -3.38 8.13
N TYR A 65 1.25 -2.49 7.70
CA TYR A 65 0.07 -2.82 6.90
C TYR A 65 0.21 -2.43 5.43
N GLY A 66 1.42 -2.61 4.88
CA GLY A 66 1.80 -2.15 3.53
C GLY A 66 1.08 -2.77 2.33
N SER A 67 -0.05 -3.46 2.51
CA SER A 67 -0.95 -3.90 1.44
C SER A 67 -2.41 -3.76 1.86
N LEU A 68 -3.30 -3.57 0.88
CA LEU A 68 -4.74 -3.46 1.15
C LEU A 68 -5.29 -4.74 1.80
N ALA A 69 -4.79 -5.91 1.38
CA ALA A 69 -5.14 -7.19 1.99
C ALA A 69 -4.73 -7.27 3.47
N ARG A 70 -3.52 -6.82 3.85
CA ARG A 70 -3.11 -6.80 5.26
C ARG A 70 -3.94 -5.83 6.07
N LEU A 71 -4.20 -4.64 5.53
CA LEU A 71 -5.00 -3.62 6.19
C LEU A 71 -6.45 -4.08 6.40
N ALA A 72 -7.05 -4.75 5.41
CA ALA A 72 -8.42 -5.28 5.49
C ALA A 72 -8.56 -6.39 6.55
N ASN A 73 -7.53 -7.23 6.69
CA ASN A 73 -7.50 -8.35 7.62
C ASN A 73 -6.90 -8.01 9.00
N ALA A 74 -6.50 -6.76 9.22
CA ALA A 74 -5.93 -6.34 10.50
C ALA A 74 -6.95 -6.50 11.64
N ASP A 75 -6.48 -6.72 12.86
CA ASP A 75 -7.29 -6.47 14.06
C ASP A 75 -7.37 -4.96 14.31
N ALA A 76 -8.56 -4.45 14.67
CA ALA A 76 -8.77 -3.02 14.79
C ALA A 76 -8.01 -2.40 15.98
N GLN A 77 -7.93 -3.11 17.11
CA GLN A 77 -7.24 -2.61 18.30
C GLN A 77 -5.73 -2.66 18.10
N GLN A 78 -5.22 -3.75 17.51
CA GLN A 78 -3.80 -3.89 17.20
C GLN A 78 -3.35 -2.87 16.15
N LEU A 79 -4.15 -2.64 15.10
CA LEU A 79 -3.87 -1.63 14.08
C LEU A 79 -3.68 -0.24 14.70
N LEU A 80 -4.57 0.16 15.61
CA LEU A 80 -4.48 1.43 16.32
C LEU A 80 -3.18 1.53 17.15
N ALA A 81 -2.87 0.47 17.90
CA ALA A 81 -1.65 0.41 18.72
C ALA A 81 -0.37 0.48 17.87
N ASP A 82 -0.34 -0.23 16.73
CA ASP A 82 0.81 -0.26 15.82
C ASP A 82 1.02 1.10 15.14
N PHE A 83 -0.06 1.79 14.78
CA PHE A 83 0.04 3.17 14.27
C PHE A 83 0.63 4.12 15.30
N PHE A 84 0.24 4.03 16.57
CA PHE A 84 0.79 4.89 17.62
C PHE A 84 2.28 4.60 17.87
N LYS A 85 2.62 3.31 17.98
CA LYS A 85 4.01 2.87 18.11
C LYS A 85 4.88 3.34 16.94
N TYR A 86 4.36 3.22 15.71
CA TYR A 86 5.05 3.72 14.53
C TYR A 86 5.19 5.25 14.56
N GLY A 87 4.12 5.98 14.90
CA GLY A 87 4.14 7.44 15.05
C GLY A 87 5.23 7.90 16.01
N GLU A 88 5.30 7.30 17.20
CA GLU A 88 6.34 7.57 18.19
C GLU A 88 7.75 7.31 17.61
N SER A 89 7.93 6.21 16.87
CA SER A 89 9.23 5.86 16.26
C SER A 89 9.72 6.89 15.21
N ILE A 90 8.80 7.65 14.61
CA ILE A 90 9.12 8.69 13.61
C ILE A 90 8.93 10.11 14.16
N GLY A 91 8.72 10.26 15.47
CA GLY A 91 8.50 11.55 16.13
C GLY A 91 7.22 12.28 15.71
N LYS A 92 6.17 11.54 15.35
CA LYS A 92 4.85 12.09 14.96
C LYS A 92 3.74 11.58 15.88
N ASP A 93 2.81 12.46 16.22
CA ASP A 93 1.54 12.05 16.82
C ASP A 93 0.54 11.70 15.71
N LEU A 94 0.28 10.39 15.53
CA LEU A 94 -0.68 9.91 14.54
C LEU A 94 -2.11 9.77 15.10
N ARG A 95 -2.37 10.09 16.38
CA ARG A 95 -3.69 9.96 17.01
C ARG A 95 -4.78 10.81 16.36
N LEU A 96 -4.39 11.91 15.71
CA LEU A 96 -5.31 12.85 15.07
C LEU A 96 -5.47 12.60 13.56
N GLY A 97 -4.86 11.54 13.02
CA GLY A 97 -4.99 11.21 11.61
C GLY A 97 -6.37 10.62 11.29
N ASN A 98 -7.09 11.24 10.36
CA ASN A 98 -8.32 10.69 9.74
C ASN A 98 -8.12 9.26 9.17
N GLU A 99 -6.85 8.91 8.94
CA GLU A 99 -6.35 7.68 8.37
C GLU A 99 -6.33 6.47 9.31
N ILE A 100 -6.71 6.59 10.60
CA ILE A 100 -6.72 5.42 11.49
C ILE A 100 -8.13 4.86 11.70
N GLU A 101 -9.11 5.67 12.08
CA GLU A 101 -10.42 5.18 12.52
C GLU A 101 -11.20 4.39 11.46
N SER A 102 -11.00 4.70 10.17
CA SER A 102 -11.78 4.11 9.09
C SER A 102 -10.99 3.25 8.11
N SER A 103 -9.66 3.22 8.19
CA SER A 103 -8.82 2.60 7.16
C SER A 103 -9.03 1.10 7.01
N GLN A 104 -9.11 0.35 8.11
CA GLN A 104 -9.42 -1.08 8.07
C GLN A 104 -10.83 -1.33 7.51
N ARG A 105 -11.82 -0.55 7.95
CA ARG A 105 -13.22 -0.70 7.52
C ARG A 105 -13.36 -0.47 6.02
N ILE A 106 -12.69 0.54 5.48
CA ILE A 106 -12.77 0.87 4.06
C ILE A 106 -11.92 -0.09 3.24
N ALA A 107 -10.80 -0.58 3.76
CA ALA A 107 -10.04 -1.65 3.12
C ALA A 107 -10.86 -2.94 2.97
N LYS A 108 -11.87 -3.18 3.81
CA LYS A 108 -12.83 -4.29 3.63
C LYS A 108 -13.87 -4.02 2.54
N ILE A 109 -14.15 -2.75 2.22
CA ILE A 109 -15.10 -2.33 1.19
C ILE A 109 -14.42 -2.25 -0.18
N VAL A 110 -13.18 -1.77 -0.22
CA VAL A 110 -12.36 -1.71 -1.43
C VAL A 110 -11.68 -3.06 -1.62
N PRO A 111 -12.05 -3.88 -2.62
CA PRO A 111 -11.46 -5.20 -2.78
C PRO A 111 -9.97 -5.06 -3.14
N ALA A 112 -9.12 -5.78 -2.41
CA ALA A 112 -7.73 -5.96 -2.76
C ALA A 112 -7.63 -6.64 -4.14
N VAL A 113 -6.84 -6.07 -5.02
CA VAL A 113 -6.63 -6.62 -6.38
C VAL A 113 -5.26 -7.24 -6.55
N VAL A 114 -4.33 -6.95 -5.64
CA VAL A 114 -2.99 -7.52 -5.65
C VAL A 114 -3.01 -8.90 -5.00
N GLN A 115 -2.53 -9.89 -5.75
CA GLN A 115 -2.38 -11.29 -5.36
C GLN A 115 -0.91 -11.63 -5.11
#